data_AF-A0A7C2BA82-F1
#
_entry.id   AF-A0A7C2BA82-F1
#
_cell.length_a   1.000
_cell.length_b   1.000
_cell.length_c   1.000
_cell.angle_alpha   90.00
_cell.angle_beta   90.00
_cell.angle_gamma   90.00
#
_symmetry.space_group_name_H-M   'P 1'
#
loop_
_entity.id
_entity.type
_entity.pdbx_description
1 polymer ?
#
loop_
_entity_poly.entity_id
_entity_poly.type
_entity_poly.pdbx_seq_one_letter_code
_entity_poly.pdbx_strand_id
1 'polypeptide(L)'
;MNMEMEGFEQELQALKDTYAEQLPAKLAQIDELWGVLVDKRWDEATFNTFHRTVHSMAGSAAVFGFSAMGKCARELEISLKAVAASGEPLSDAQYEAFAVQVEAIRASAQLPDG
;
A
#
# COMPACT_ATOMS: atom_id res chain seq x y z
N MET A 1 -25.14 -9.49 30.24
CA MET A 1 -23.85 -8.78 30.11
C MET A 1 -23.36 -8.99 28.69
N ASN A 2 -23.63 -8.05 27.78
CA ASN A 2 -23.10 -8.04 26.40
C ASN A 2 -22.25 -6.77 26.10
N MET A 3 -22.16 -5.84 27.06
CA MET A 3 -21.61 -4.50 26.86
C MET A 3 -20.09 -4.46 26.59
N GLU A 4 -19.33 -5.49 26.97
CA GLU A 4 -17.87 -5.51 26.74
C GLU A 4 -17.51 -5.82 25.27
N MET A 5 -18.39 -6.49 24.52
CA MET A 5 -18.15 -6.83 23.11
C MET A 5 -18.51 -5.65 22.19
N GLU A 6 -19.61 -4.96 22.51
CA GLU A 6 -20.14 -3.83 21.73
C GLU A 6 -19.16 -2.63 21.69
N GLY A 7 -18.42 -2.37 22.78
CA GLY A 7 -17.43 -1.28 22.82
C GLY A 7 -16.21 -1.54 21.95
N PHE A 8 -15.70 -2.78 21.94
CA PHE A 8 -14.54 -3.16 21.13
C PHE A 8 -14.83 -3.10 19.63
N GLU A 9 -16.02 -3.54 19.23
CA GLU A 9 -16.47 -3.47 17.83
C GLU A 9 -16.63 -2.02 17.35
N GLN A 10 -17.15 -1.13 18.21
CA GLN A 10 -17.26 0.30 17.91
C GLN A 10 -15.89 0.97 17.78
N GLU A 11 -14.96 0.66 18.67
CA GLU A 11 -13.60 1.21 18.64
C GLU A 11 -12.83 0.74 17.40
N LEU A 12 -13.00 -0.54 17.03
CA LEU A 12 -12.48 -1.09 15.79
C LEU A 12 -13.09 -0.41 14.56
N GLN A 13 -14.40 -0.16 14.56
CA GLN A 13 -15.07 0.52 13.45
C GLN A 13 -14.57 1.97 13.29
N ALA A 14 -14.43 2.71 14.39
CA ALA A 14 -13.90 4.08 14.36
C ALA A 14 -12.45 4.13 13.80
N LEU A 15 -11.64 3.12 14.12
CA LEU A 15 -10.29 2.98 13.55
C LEU A 15 -10.33 2.66 12.05
N LYS A 16 -11.25 1.81 11.60
CA LYS A 16 -11.46 1.51 10.17
C LYS A 16 -11.89 2.76 9.40
N ASP A 17 -12.83 3.53 9.94
CA ASP A 17 -13.33 4.76 9.33
C ASP A 17 -12.19 5.78 9.20
N THR A 18 -11.41 5.97 10.28
CA THR A 18 -10.21 6.83 10.27
C THR A 18 -9.18 6.37 9.22
N TYR A 19 -8.97 5.06 9.10
CA TYR A 19 -8.06 4.52 8.09
C TYR A 19 -8.58 4.77 6.67
N ALA A 20 -9.88 4.57 6.44
CA ALA A 20 -10.52 4.83 5.15
C ALA A 20 -10.44 6.31 4.75
N GLU A 21 -10.54 7.24 5.71
CA GLU A 21 -10.34 8.68 5.47
C GLU A 21 -8.90 9.02 5.08
N GLN A 22 -7.92 8.34 5.69
CA GLN A 22 -6.50 8.53 5.38
C GLN A 22 -6.05 7.80 4.12
N LEU A 23 -6.82 6.81 3.67
CA LEU A 23 -6.44 5.93 2.57
C LEU A 23 -6.23 6.68 1.24
N PRO A 24 -7.14 7.59 0.80
CA PRO A 24 -6.92 8.39 -0.40
C PRO A 24 -5.61 9.18 -0.36
N ALA A 25 -5.27 9.77 0.79
CA ALA A 25 -4.02 10.52 0.95
C ALA A 25 -2.79 9.61 0.85
N LYS A 26 -2.85 8.41 1.43
CA LYS A 26 -1.78 7.40 1.31
C LYS A 26 -1.61 6.91 -0.13
N LEU A 27 -2.70 6.69 -0.86
CA LEU A 27 -2.65 6.30 -2.27
C LEU A 27 -2.03 7.41 -3.13
N ALA A 28 -2.45 8.66 -2.92
CA ALA A 28 -1.85 9.80 -3.61
C ALA A 28 -0.34 9.93 -3.34
N GLN A 29 0.11 9.62 -2.11
CA GLN A 29 1.53 9.58 -1.79
C GLN A 29 2.29 8.47 -2.54
N ILE A 30 1.70 7.27 -2.65
CA ILE A 30 2.28 6.17 -3.45
C ILE A 30 2.40 6.61 -4.92
N ASP A 31 1.37 7.25 -5.46
CA ASP A 31 1.37 7.73 -6.85
C ASP A 31 2.43 8.79 -7.11
N GLU A 32 2.60 9.74 -6.20
CA GLU A 32 3.61 10.79 -6.31
C GLU A 32 5.01 10.18 -6.28
N LEU A 33 5.30 9.30 -5.32
CA LEU A 33 6.57 8.59 -5.22
C LEU A 33 6.84 7.74 -6.45
N TRP A 34 5.81 7.06 -6.97
CA TRP A 34 5.91 6.26 -8.18
C TRP A 34 6.20 7.13 -9.41
N GLY A 35 5.49 8.24 -9.57
CA GLY A 35 5.72 9.19 -10.65
C GLY A 35 7.14 9.75 -10.65
N VAL A 36 7.69 10.07 -9.48
CA VAL A 36 9.09 10.52 -9.34
C VAL A 36 10.08 9.43 -9.76
N LEU A 37 9.83 8.17 -9.37
CA LEU A 37 10.69 7.04 -9.74
C LEU A 37 10.68 6.77 -11.25
N VAL A 38 9.54 6.98 -11.92
CA VAL A 38 9.40 6.85 -13.38
C VAL A 38 10.08 8.00 -14.10
N ASP A 39 9.91 9.24 -13.63
CA ASP A 39 10.41 10.45 -14.31
C ASP A 39 11.92 10.65 -14.13
N LYS A 40 12.42 10.60 -12.89
CA LYS A 40 13.83 10.93 -12.59
C LYS A 40 14.81 9.79 -12.84
N ARG A 41 14.31 8.58 -13.14
CA ARG A 41 15.04 7.30 -13.25
C ARG A 41 15.93 6.99 -12.03
N TRP A 42 15.56 5.96 -11.28
CA TRP A 42 16.23 5.44 -10.08
C TRP A 42 16.75 6.48 -9.07
N ASP A 43 15.97 6.71 -8.01
CA ASP A 43 16.38 7.47 -6.83
C ASP A 43 16.21 6.58 -5.59
N GLU A 44 17.32 6.21 -4.95
CA GLU A 44 17.32 5.25 -3.84
C GLU A 44 16.53 5.75 -2.62
N ALA A 45 16.55 7.05 -2.35
CA ALA A 45 15.82 7.64 -1.22
C ALA A 45 14.31 7.58 -1.44
N THR A 46 13.85 7.91 -2.65
CA THR A 46 12.46 7.82 -3.08
C THR A 46 12.01 6.37 -3.12
N PHE A 47 12.85 5.47 -3.64
CA PHE A 47 12.58 4.03 -3.67
C PHE A 47 12.41 3.45 -2.26
N ASN A 48 13.31 3.78 -1.34
CA ASN A 48 13.20 3.35 0.05
C ASN A 48 11.94 3.91 0.73
N THR A 49 11.58 5.15 0.43
CA THR A 49 10.35 5.77 0.93
C THR A 49 9.12 5.04 0.38
N PHE A 50 9.08 4.79 -0.92
CA PHE A 50 8.03 4.03 -1.59
C PHE A 50 7.87 2.63 -1.00
N HIS A 51 8.96 1.89 -0.85
CA HIS A 51 8.96 0.55 -0.26
C HIS A 51 8.42 0.53 1.18
N ARG A 52 8.80 1.51 2.01
CA ARG A 52 8.27 1.63 3.38
C ARG A 52 6.78 1.95 3.40
N THR A 53 6.30 2.81 2.51
CA THR A 53 4.88 3.14 2.40
C THR A 53 4.06 1.92 1.98
N VAL A 54 4.52 1.17 0.98
CA VAL A 54 3.89 -0.09 0.54
C VAL A 54 3.90 -1.14 1.65
N HIS A 55 5.02 -1.32 2.36
CA HIS A 55 5.12 -2.23 3.49
C HIS A 55 4.12 -1.89 4.61
N SER A 56 4.03 -0.61 4.99
CA SER A 56 3.07 -0.15 5.99
C SER A 56 1.62 -0.37 5.54
N MET A 57 1.33 -0.13 4.25
CA MET A 57 0.02 -0.39 3.67
C MET A 57 -0.32 -1.87 3.70
N ALA A 58 0.56 -2.76 3.24
CA ALA A 58 0.34 -4.20 3.25
C ALA A 58 0.06 -4.73 4.67
N GLY A 59 0.80 -4.23 5.68
CA GLY A 59 0.63 -4.63 7.07
C GLY A 59 -0.64 -4.07 7.73
N SER A 60 -1.06 -2.86 7.38
CA SER A 60 -2.23 -2.21 7.99
C SER A 60 -3.55 -2.53 7.28
N ALA A 61 -3.55 -2.70 5.96
CA ALA A 61 -4.74 -2.92 5.15
C ALA A 61 -5.56 -4.13 5.59
N ALA A 62 -4.88 -5.25 5.91
CA ALA A 62 -5.55 -6.47 6.38
C ALA A 62 -6.26 -6.29 7.73
N VAL A 63 -5.72 -5.43 8.61
CA VAL A 63 -6.30 -5.17 9.94
C VAL A 63 -7.59 -4.36 9.83
N PHE A 64 -7.69 -3.49 8.82
CA PHE A 64 -8.81 -2.55 8.67
C PHE A 64 -9.89 -2.99 7.66
N GLY A 65 -9.85 -4.24 7.17
CA GLY A 65 -10.86 -4.76 6.24
C GLY A 65 -10.62 -4.40 4.78
N PHE A 66 -9.37 -4.20 4.39
CA PHE A 66 -8.94 -4.00 3.01
C PHE A 66 -8.03 -5.15 2.56
N SER A 67 -8.49 -6.39 2.70
CA SER A 67 -7.68 -7.60 2.44
C SER A 67 -7.25 -7.71 0.98
N ALA A 68 -8.11 -7.33 0.03
CA ALA A 68 -7.75 -7.30 -1.40
C ALA A 68 -6.60 -6.31 -1.66
N MET A 69 -6.73 -5.09 -1.16
CA MET A 69 -5.67 -4.07 -1.25
C MET A 69 -4.39 -4.53 -0.55
N GLY A 70 -4.51 -5.14 0.63
CA GLY A 70 -3.38 -5.68 1.39
C GLY A 70 -2.62 -6.76 0.62
N LYS A 71 -3.33 -7.64 -0.10
CA LYS A 71 -2.70 -8.63 -0.99
C LYS A 71 -1.94 -7.98 -2.14
N CYS A 72 -2.54 -7.02 -2.85
CA CYS A 72 -1.85 -6.31 -3.93
C CYS A 72 -0.62 -5.55 -3.42
N ALA A 73 -0.73 -4.88 -2.26
CA ALA A 73 0.39 -4.20 -1.62
C ALA A 73 1.49 -5.18 -1.20
N ARG A 74 1.12 -6.37 -0.71
CA ARG A 74 2.06 -7.45 -0.36
C ARG A 74 2.82 -7.97 -1.57
N GLU A 75 2.14 -8.16 -2.70
CA GLU A 75 2.78 -8.58 -3.96
C GLU A 75 3.80 -7.55 -4.44
N LEU A 76 3.43 -6.27 -4.43
CA LEU A 76 4.34 -5.16 -4.74
C LEU A 76 5.52 -5.11 -3.76
N GLU A 77 5.28 -5.25 -2.46
CA GLU A 77 6.33 -5.29 -1.42
C GLU A 77 7.37 -6.39 -1.69
N ILE A 78 6.93 -7.59 -2.07
CA ILE A 78 7.84 -8.71 -2.37
C ILE A 78 8.74 -8.34 -3.56
N SER A 79 8.18 -7.77 -4.62
CA SER A 79 8.95 -7.35 -5.78
C SER A 79 9.93 -6.21 -5.44
N LEU A 80 9.49 -5.22 -4.65
CA LEU A 80 10.34 -4.13 -4.17
C LEU A 80 11.49 -4.64 -3.30
N LYS A 81 11.23 -5.61 -2.42
CA LYS A 81 12.27 -6.21 -1.58
C LYS A 81 13.35 -6.91 -2.40
N ALA A 82 12.98 -7.57 -3.50
CA ALA A 82 13.94 -8.19 -4.40
C ALA A 82 14.85 -7.15 -5.07
N VAL A 83 14.28 -6.02 -5.51
CA VAL A 83 15.04 -4.90 -6.08
C VAL A 83 15.94 -4.25 -5.03
N ALA A 84 15.43 -4.00 -3.82
CA ALA A 84 16.20 -3.45 -2.72
C ALA A 84 17.42 -4.31 -2.36
N ALA A 85 17.28 -5.64 -2.45
CA ALA A 85 18.36 -6.59 -2.20
C ALA A 85 19.40 -6.63 -3.33
N SER A 86 19.00 -6.38 -4.57
CA SER A 86 19.93 -6.28 -5.71
C SER A 86 20.80 -5.02 -5.65
N GLY A 87 20.26 -3.92 -5.12
CA GLY A 87 20.91 -2.61 -5.14
C GLY A 87 21.02 -2.00 -6.55
N GLU A 88 20.36 -2.61 -7.54
CA GLU A 88 20.39 -2.19 -8.93
C GLU A 88 19.18 -1.33 -9.29
N PRO A 89 19.33 -0.41 -10.26
CA PRO A 89 18.21 0.31 -10.83
C PRO A 89 17.11 -0.59 -11.38
N LEU A 90 15.88 -0.08 -11.34
CA LEU A 90 14.74 -0.73 -11.97
C LEU A 90 14.96 -0.85 -13.48
N SER A 91 14.79 -2.05 -13.99
CA SER A 91 14.65 -2.34 -15.42
C SER A 91 13.29 -1.86 -15.94
N ASP A 92 13.19 -1.60 -17.24
CA ASP A 92 11.94 -1.17 -17.88
C ASP A 92 10.79 -2.19 -17.62
N ALA A 93 11.10 -3.49 -17.60
CA ALA A 93 10.12 -4.53 -17.27
C ALA A 93 9.62 -4.46 -15.81
N GLN A 94 10.49 -4.08 -14.87
CA GLN A 94 10.08 -3.84 -13.48
C GLN A 94 9.24 -2.57 -13.36
N TYR A 95 9.55 -1.52 -14.13
CA TYR A 95 8.72 -0.33 -14.19
C TYR A 95 7.29 -0.65 -14.67
N GLU A 96 7.14 -1.42 -15.75
CA GLU A 96 5.83 -1.86 -16.24
C GLU A 96 5.08 -2.72 -15.21
N ALA A 97 5.76 -3.70 -14.60
CA ALA A 97 5.16 -4.57 -13.60
C ALA A 97 4.66 -3.79 -12.37
N PHE A 98 5.46 -2.83 -11.88
CA PHE A 98 5.11 -2.05 -10.71
C PHE A 98 3.97 -1.07 -11.00
N ALA A 99 3.91 -0.50 -12.20
CA ALA A 99 2.78 0.34 -12.61
C ALA A 99 1.45 -0.43 -12.55
N VAL A 100 1.44 -1.69 -13.04
CA VAL A 100 0.25 -2.56 -12.96
C VAL A 100 -0.12 -2.87 -11.51
N GLN A 101 0.86 -3.13 -10.66
CA GLN A 101 0.64 -3.42 -9.23
C GLN A 101 0.11 -2.20 -8.46
N VAL A 102 0.64 -1.00 -8.72
CA VAL A 102 0.16 0.26 -8.11
C VAL A 102 -1.30 0.51 -8.50
N GLU A 103 -1.65 0.33 -9.77
CA GLU A 103 -3.04 0.46 -10.22
C GLU A 103 -3.96 -0.61 -9.61
N ALA A 104 -3.48 -1.84 -9.41
CA ALA A 104 -4.25 -2.89 -8.74
C ALA A 104 -4.53 -2.55 -7.26
N ILE A 105 -3.58 -1.93 -6.56
CA ILE A 105 -3.77 -1.42 -5.19
C ILE A 105 -4.87 -0.35 -5.19
N ARG A 106 -4.80 0.62 -6.11
CA ARG A 106 -5.81 1.69 -6.24
C ARG A 106 -7.21 1.13 -6.51
N ALA A 107 -7.33 0.22 -7.47
CA ALA A 107 -8.61 -0.38 -7.83
C ALA A 107 -9.21 -1.16 -6.64
N SER A 108 -8.36 -1.84 -5.88
CA SER A 108 -8.79 -2.64 -4.72
C SER A 108 -9.14 -1.76 -3.50
N ALA A 109 -8.58 -0.56 -3.38
CA ALA A 109 -8.92 0.37 -2.31
C ALA A 109 -10.37 0.90 -2.39
N GLN A 110 -10.99 0.86 -3.57
CA GLN A 110 -12.39 1.27 -3.77
C GLN A 110 -13.40 0.19 -3.40
N LEU A 111 -12.93 -1.04 -3.13
CA LEU A 111 -13.75 -2.21 -2.83
C LEU A 111 -13.37 -2.71 -1.41
N PRO A 112 -13.93 -2.10 -0.34
CA PRO A 112 -13.73 -2.63 1.01
C PRO A 112 -14.25 -4.06 1.11
N ASP A 113 -13.63 -4.87 1.98
CA ASP A 113 -14.15 -6.19 2.29
C ASP A 113 -15.55 -6.01 2.90
N GLY A 114 -16.55 -6.65 2.29
CA GLY A 114 -17.98 -6.42 2.54
C GLY A 114 -18.44 -6.61 3.98
#